data_AF-A0A9D7S3G6-F1
#
_entry.id   AF-A0A9D7S3G6-F1
#
_cell.length_a   1.000
_cell.length_b   1.000
_cell.length_c   1.000
_cell.angle_alpha   90.00
_cell.angle_beta   90.00
_cell.angle_gamma   90.00
#
_symmetry.space_group_name_H-M   'P 1'
#
loop_
_entity.id
_entity.type
_entity.pdbx_description
1 polymer ?
#
loop_
_entity_poly.entity_id
_entity_poly.type
_entity_poly.pdbx_seq_one_letter_code
_entity_poly.pdbx_strand_id
1 'polypeptide(L)'
;MNAHNITFGNLHDNPHDERTPRALVALHAFEHGLEVPGGLACADELHALRLDYTLASLARIDGFLDTLRAQNPPPEAVFVQAQGDANLLWLLACYAGELMGRAAGLPARWETSADDTARLTVFRERAGCRFGPGVSARFQPLRAICARLFGAASSGLQAAFSDYFS
;
A
#
# COMPACT_ATOMS: atom_id res chain seq x y z
N MET A 1 22.67 -20.32 -1.47
CA MET A 1 23.18 -19.03 -1.97
C MET A 1 22.28 -17.92 -1.41
N ASN A 2 22.83 -17.19 -0.44
CA ASN A 2 22.46 -15.90 0.17
C ASN A 2 20.98 -15.50 0.28
N ALA A 3 20.37 -15.87 1.41
CA ALA A 3 19.26 -15.15 2.00
C ALA A 3 19.69 -13.71 2.31
N HIS A 4 19.17 -12.75 1.55
CA HIS A 4 19.32 -11.33 1.88
C HIS A 4 18.45 -11.03 3.10
N ASN A 5 19.10 -10.75 4.22
CA ASN A 5 18.48 -10.35 5.46
C ASN A 5 17.91 -8.93 5.25
N ILE A 6 16.59 -8.83 5.08
CA ILE A 6 15.89 -7.53 5.02
C ILE A 6 16.04 -6.92 6.41
N THR A 7 16.89 -5.89 6.51
CA THR A 7 17.06 -5.15 7.75
C THR A 7 15.88 -4.21 7.89
N PHE A 8 14.88 -4.61 8.68
CA PHE A 8 13.77 -3.74 9.08
C PHE A 8 14.33 -2.57 9.90
N GLY A 9 14.54 -1.42 9.26
CA GLY A 9 14.98 -0.21 9.93
C GLY A 9 13.97 0.20 11.01
N ASN A 10 14.42 0.16 12.27
CA ASN A 10 13.84 0.74 13.49
C ASN A 10 12.37 1.19 13.40
N LEU A 11 11.47 0.22 13.56
CA LEU A 11 10.01 0.39 13.69
C LEU A 11 9.55 0.77 15.12
N HIS A 12 10.45 1.16 16.03
CA HIS A 12 10.19 1.05 17.48
C HIS A 12 9.79 2.33 18.23
N ASP A 13 9.76 3.52 17.61
CA ASP A 13 9.65 4.77 18.40
C ASP A 13 8.27 5.46 18.38
N ASN A 14 7.18 4.77 18.01
CA ASN A 14 5.84 5.32 18.21
C ASN A 14 4.77 4.27 18.63
N PRO A 15 4.41 4.18 19.92
CA PRO A 15 3.54 3.14 20.46
C PRO A 15 2.04 3.27 20.11
N HIS A 16 1.64 4.24 19.26
CA HIS A 16 0.24 4.47 18.88
C HIS A 16 -0.13 4.07 17.45
N ASP A 17 0.80 3.50 16.68
CA ASP A 17 0.54 3.11 15.29
C ASP A 17 0.61 1.59 15.08
N GLU A 18 -0.41 0.88 15.55
CA GLU A 18 -0.52 -0.58 15.38
C GLU A 18 -0.77 -1.01 13.92
N ARG A 19 -1.01 -0.07 12.98
CA ARG A 19 -1.51 -0.39 11.63
C ARG A 19 -0.44 -0.49 10.55
N THR A 20 0.62 0.32 10.62
CA THR A 20 1.80 0.15 9.74
C THR A 20 2.54 -1.17 9.98
N PRO A 21 2.77 -1.60 11.24
CA PRO A 21 3.27 -2.95 11.53
C PRO A 21 2.33 -4.03 10.98
N ARG A 22 1.01 -3.86 11.10
CA ARG A 22 0.04 -4.82 10.56
C ARG A 22 0.03 -4.91 9.04
N ALA A 23 0.20 -3.79 8.33
CA ALA A 23 0.27 -3.78 6.87
C ALA A 23 1.57 -4.43 6.37
N LEU A 24 2.69 -4.19 7.05
CA LEU A 24 3.96 -4.89 6.77
C LEU A 24 3.87 -6.37 7.12
N VAL A 25 3.17 -6.74 8.21
CA VAL A 25 2.87 -8.14 8.55
C VAL A 25 1.98 -8.78 7.50
N ALA A 26 0.97 -8.08 6.98
CA ALA A 26 0.09 -8.58 5.91
C ALA A 26 0.87 -8.77 4.60
N LEU A 27 1.74 -7.83 4.23
CA LEU A 27 2.61 -7.97 3.07
C LEU A 27 3.57 -9.15 3.25
N HIS A 28 4.22 -9.27 4.41
CA HIS A 28 5.10 -10.38 4.73
C HIS A 28 4.38 -11.73 4.68
N ALA A 29 3.19 -11.81 5.29
CA ALA A 29 2.37 -13.02 5.27
C ALA A 29 1.99 -13.39 3.83
N PHE A 30 1.53 -12.44 3.03
CA PHE A 30 1.19 -12.65 1.62
C PHE A 30 2.39 -13.15 0.79
N GLU A 31 3.58 -12.55 0.96
CA GLU A 31 4.79 -12.97 0.25
C GLU A 31 5.23 -14.40 0.58
N HIS A 32 4.94 -14.86 1.79
CA HIS A 32 5.33 -16.19 2.28
C HIS A 32 4.19 -17.22 2.19
N GLY A 33 3.04 -16.85 1.61
CA GLY A 33 1.87 -17.72 1.52
C GLY A 33 1.27 -18.08 2.88
N LEU A 34 1.43 -17.21 3.87
CA LEU A 34 0.88 -17.34 5.21
C LEU A 34 -0.49 -16.68 5.30
N GLU A 35 -1.29 -17.10 6.29
CA GLU A 35 -2.56 -16.45 6.58
C GLU A 35 -2.34 -14.99 7.04
N VAL A 36 -3.07 -14.06 6.42
CA VAL A 36 -3.09 -12.66 6.85
C VAL A 36 -4.03 -12.50 8.04
N PRO A 37 -3.57 -12.00 9.20
CA PRO A 37 -4.43 -11.78 10.36
C PRO A 37 -5.61 -10.86 10.04
N GLY A 38 -6.83 -11.33 10.32
CA GLY A 38 -8.07 -10.61 9.98
C GLY A 38 -8.54 -10.81 8.53
N GLY A 39 -7.91 -11.72 7.79
CA GLY A 39 -8.26 -12.07 6.41
C GLY A 39 -7.66 -11.14 5.37
N LEU A 40 -7.74 -11.56 4.11
CA LEU A 40 -7.34 -10.77 2.95
C LEU A 40 -8.41 -10.93 1.88
N ALA A 41 -9.06 -9.84 1.49
CA ALA A 41 -10.02 -9.87 0.40
C ALA A 41 -9.30 -10.17 -0.92
N CYS A 42 -9.95 -10.97 -1.77
CA CYS A 42 -9.44 -11.35 -3.09
C CYS A 42 -8.04 -11.97 -3.06
N ALA A 43 -7.74 -12.80 -2.04
CA ALA A 43 -6.41 -13.39 -1.86
C ALA A 43 -5.96 -14.21 -3.07
N ASP A 44 -6.85 -15.05 -3.63
CA ASP A 44 -6.55 -15.90 -4.78
C ASP A 44 -6.24 -15.07 -6.04
N GLU A 45 -7.05 -14.04 -6.30
CA GLU A 45 -6.83 -13.11 -7.42
C GLU A 45 -5.52 -12.34 -7.23
N LEU A 46 -5.21 -11.92 -6.01
CA LEU A 46 -3.97 -11.21 -5.70
C LEU A 46 -2.73 -12.10 -5.90
N HIS A 47 -2.79 -13.36 -5.49
CA HIS A 47 -1.74 -14.34 -5.79
C HIS A 47 -1.59 -14.59 -7.29
N ALA A 48 -2.71 -14.64 -8.03
CA ALA A 48 -2.70 -14.81 -9.48
C ALA A 48 -2.03 -13.62 -10.22
N LEU A 49 -1.98 -12.43 -9.61
CA LEU A 49 -1.26 -11.29 -10.19
C LEU A 49 0.26 -11.50 -10.27
N ARG A 50 0.87 -12.42 -9.50
CA ARG A 50 2.33 -12.69 -9.50
C ARG A 50 3.19 -11.45 -9.31
N LEU A 51 2.88 -10.66 -8.29
CA LEU A 51 3.56 -9.41 -7.97
C LEU A 51 5.07 -9.66 -7.70
N ASP A 52 5.95 -8.97 -8.44
CA ASP A 52 7.40 -9.24 -8.52
C ASP A 52 8.31 -7.99 -8.34
N TYR A 53 7.73 -6.91 -7.81
CA TYR A 53 8.35 -5.61 -7.55
C TYR A 53 8.86 -4.88 -8.79
N THR A 54 8.23 -5.14 -9.95
CA THR A 54 8.48 -4.43 -11.21
C THR A 54 7.42 -3.37 -11.50
N LEU A 55 7.70 -2.39 -12.36
CA LEU A 55 6.68 -1.46 -12.85
C LEU A 55 5.48 -2.17 -13.49
N ALA A 56 5.70 -3.32 -14.12
CA ALA A 56 4.62 -4.16 -14.65
C ALA A 56 3.71 -4.72 -13.54
N SER A 57 4.19 -4.86 -12.30
CA SER A 57 3.34 -5.18 -11.15
C SER A 57 2.38 -4.04 -10.80
N LEU A 58 2.79 -2.77 -10.89
CA LEU A 58 1.88 -1.63 -10.68
C LEU A 58 0.77 -1.60 -11.73
N ALA A 59 1.10 -1.88 -13.00
CA ALA A 59 0.11 -1.98 -14.07
C ALA A 59 -0.90 -3.13 -13.84
N ARG A 60 -0.43 -4.28 -13.32
CA ARG A 60 -1.30 -5.40 -12.94
C ARG A 60 -2.22 -5.06 -11.78
N ILE A 61 -1.71 -4.36 -10.75
CA ILE A 61 -2.54 -3.86 -9.64
C ILE A 61 -3.58 -2.87 -10.17
N ASP A 62 -3.19 -1.96 -11.06
CA ASP A 62 -4.10 -1.01 -11.69
C ASP A 62 -5.25 -1.73 -12.45
N GLY A 63 -4.95 -2.75 -13.24
CA GLY A 63 -5.96 -3.57 -13.92
C GLY A 63 -6.83 -4.40 -12.97
N PHE A 64 -6.26 -4.89 -11.87
CA PHE A 64 -7.00 -5.56 -10.81
C PHE A 64 -8.00 -4.62 -10.12
N LEU A 65 -7.58 -3.39 -9.80
CA LEU A 65 -8.47 -2.38 -9.22
C LEU A 65 -9.58 -1.96 -10.19
N ASP A 66 -9.31 -1.90 -11.49
CA ASP A 66 -10.37 -1.66 -12.50
C ASP A 66 -11.38 -2.80 -12.53
N THR A 67 -10.91 -4.04 -12.42
CA THR A 67 -11.78 -5.24 -12.35
C THR A 67 -12.65 -5.18 -11.10
N LEU A 68 -12.08 -4.87 -9.94
CA LEU A 68 -12.85 -4.70 -8.70
C LEU A 68 -13.86 -3.57 -8.81
N ARG A 69 -13.47 -2.42 -9.37
CA ARG A 69 -14.38 -1.29 -9.60
C ARG A 69 -15.56 -1.68 -10.50
N ALA A 70 -15.30 -2.46 -11.55
CA ALA A 70 -16.35 -2.95 -12.45
C ALA A 70 -17.36 -3.88 -11.77
N GLN A 71 -17.00 -4.50 -10.64
CA GLN A 71 -17.91 -5.27 -9.79
C GLN A 71 -18.81 -4.39 -8.91
N ASN A 72 -18.72 -3.05 -9.05
CA ASN A 72 -19.50 -2.06 -8.33
C ASN A 72 -19.38 -2.24 -6.80
N PRO A 73 -18.16 -2.06 -6.24
CA PRO A 73 -17.92 -2.26 -4.82
C PRO A 73 -18.72 -1.21 -4.02
N PRO A 74 -19.01 -1.48 -2.73
CA PRO A 74 -19.67 -0.52 -1.87
C PRO A 74 -18.83 0.78 -1.75
N PRO A 75 -19.43 1.90 -1.31
CA PRO A 75 -18.71 3.15 -1.09
C PRO A 75 -17.49 2.97 -0.19
N GLU A 76 -16.43 3.78 -0.40
CA GLU A 76 -15.15 3.72 0.35
C GLU A 76 -15.37 3.57 1.87
N ALA A 77 -16.26 4.39 2.44
CA ALA A 77 -16.54 4.40 3.89
C ALA A 77 -17.10 3.07 4.44
N VAL A 78 -17.77 2.28 3.60
CA VAL A 78 -18.32 0.95 3.93
C VAL A 78 -17.30 -0.14 3.64
N PHE A 79 -16.62 -0.06 2.49
CA PHE A 79 -15.58 -1.02 2.08
C PHE A 79 -14.50 -1.18 3.15
N VAL A 80 -14.01 -0.07 3.69
CA VAL A 80 -12.92 -0.07 4.68
C VAL A 80 -13.33 -0.55 6.09
N GLN A 81 -14.62 -0.82 6.32
CA GLN A 81 -15.09 -1.40 7.60
C GLN A 81 -14.84 -2.90 7.66
N ALA A 82 -14.84 -3.59 6.53
CA ALA A 82 -14.49 -5.00 6.47
C ALA A 82 -12.96 -5.16 6.58
N GLN A 83 -12.51 -5.98 7.51
CA GLN A 83 -11.08 -6.07 7.82
C GLN A 83 -10.26 -6.62 6.65
N GLY A 84 -10.77 -7.63 5.93
CA GLY A 84 -10.11 -8.17 4.74
C GLY A 84 -9.97 -7.15 3.60
N ASP A 85 -10.97 -6.30 3.43
CA ASP A 85 -10.99 -5.23 2.43
C ASP A 85 -9.99 -4.11 2.78
N ALA A 86 -9.97 -3.70 4.05
CA ALA A 86 -8.98 -2.76 4.54
C ALA A 86 -7.56 -3.32 4.40
N ASN A 87 -7.36 -4.60 4.74
CA ASN A 87 -6.07 -5.29 4.61
C ASN A 87 -5.60 -5.34 3.15
N LEU A 88 -6.50 -5.57 2.19
CA LEU A 88 -6.19 -5.51 0.76
C LEU A 88 -5.62 -4.14 0.36
N LEU A 89 -6.31 -3.05 0.72
CA LEU A 89 -5.86 -1.69 0.36
C LEU A 89 -4.52 -1.35 1.01
N TRP A 90 -4.31 -1.74 2.27
CA TRP A 90 -3.04 -1.57 2.97
C TRP A 90 -1.90 -2.37 2.36
N LEU A 91 -2.15 -3.63 2.01
CA LEU A 91 -1.15 -4.50 1.36
C LEU A 91 -0.70 -3.88 0.04
N LEU A 92 -1.65 -3.48 -0.83
CA LEU A 92 -1.34 -2.83 -2.11
C LEU A 92 -0.56 -1.52 -1.91
N ALA A 93 -0.92 -0.74 -0.88
CA ALA A 93 -0.23 0.50 -0.56
C ALA A 93 1.21 0.25 -0.11
N CYS A 94 1.43 -0.71 0.80
CA CYS A 94 2.75 -1.11 1.26
C CYS A 94 3.61 -1.66 0.13
N TYR A 95 3.03 -2.53 -0.71
CA TYR A 95 3.70 -3.06 -1.89
C TYR A 95 4.21 -1.96 -2.82
N ALA A 96 3.36 -0.97 -3.13
CA ALA A 96 3.74 0.15 -3.99
C ALA A 96 4.82 1.04 -3.33
N GLY A 97 4.73 1.28 -2.03
CA GLY A 97 5.75 2.02 -1.28
C GLY A 97 7.10 1.32 -1.27
N GLU A 98 7.13 0.01 -1.06
CA GLU A 98 8.35 -0.82 -1.11
C GLU A 98 8.98 -0.83 -2.50
N LEU A 99 8.15 -1.02 -3.55
CA LEU A 99 8.62 -0.93 -4.94
C LEU A 99 9.28 0.42 -5.22
N MET A 100 8.69 1.51 -4.73
CA MET A 100 9.25 2.83 -4.93
C MET A 100 10.56 3.06 -4.17
N GLY A 101 10.68 2.51 -2.95
CA GLY A 101 11.95 2.55 -2.22
C GLY A 101 13.05 1.81 -2.97
N ARG A 102 12.74 0.64 -3.52
CA ARG A 102 13.66 -0.12 -4.37
C ARG A 102 14.07 0.66 -5.62
N ALA A 103 13.11 1.28 -6.31
CA ALA A 103 13.38 2.07 -7.50
C ALA A 103 14.24 3.32 -7.22
N ALA A 104 14.03 3.96 -6.07
CA ALA A 104 14.81 5.11 -5.63
C ALA A 104 16.18 4.73 -5.02
N GLY A 105 16.42 3.45 -4.74
CA GLY A 105 17.60 3.00 -3.99
C GLY A 105 17.62 3.51 -2.53
N LEU A 106 16.44 3.85 -1.98
CA LEU A 106 16.28 4.50 -0.68
C LEU A 106 15.22 3.76 0.13
N PRO A 107 15.43 3.53 1.44
CA PRO A 107 14.42 2.90 2.27
C PRO A 107 13.16 3.77 2.34
N ALA A 108 11.99 3.13 2.27
CA ALA A 108 10.71 3.80 2.50
C ALA A 108 10.63 4.25 3.96
N ARG A 109 10.50 5.56 4.19
CA ARG A 109 10.12 6.09 5.49
C ARG A 109 8.62 6.27 5.51
N TRP A 110 7.94 5.33 6.14
CA TRP A 110 6.49 5.40 6.35
C TRP A 110 6.17 6.52 7.32
N GLU A 111 5.30 7.43 6.88
CA GLU A 111 4.77 8.50 7.69
C GLU A 111 3.35 8.14 8.07
N THR A 112 3.24 7.58 9.26
CA THR A 112 2.03 7.67 10.06
C THR A 112 2.22 8.87 10.96
N SER A 113 1.32 9.85 10.86
CA SER A 113 1.53 11.06 11.64
C SER A 113 1.44 10.70 13.13
N ALA A 114 2.44 11.08 13.92
CA ALA A 114 2.32 11.05 15.38
C ALA A 114 1.16 11.96 15.87
N ASP A 115 0.71 12.90 15.02
CA ASP A 115 -0.46 13.78 15.22
C ASP A 115 -1.78 13.22 14.62
N ASP A 116 -1.81 12.01 14.02
CA ASP A 116 -2.92 11.56 13.14
C ASP A 116 -4.16 11.01 13.83
N THR A 117 -4.16 10.78 15.15
CA THR A 117 -5.40 10.37 15.82
C THR A 117 -6.50 11.43 15.70
N ALA A 118 -6.14 12.69 15.42
CA ALA A 118 -7.09 13.80 15.31
C ALA A 118 -7.27 14.39 13.88
N ARG A 119 -6.39 14.11 12.91
CA ARG A 119 -6.35 14.90 11.65
C ARG A 119 -6.78 14.19 10.37
N LEU A 120 -6.64 12.87 10.25
CA LEU A 120 -7.05 12.17 9.03
C LEU A 120 -8.25 11.26 9.29
N THR A 121 -9.45 11.85 9.21
CA THR A 121 -10.71 11.10 9.16
C THR A 121 -10.86 10.29 7.87
N VAL A 122 -10.14 10.67 6.81
CA VAL A 122 -10.26 10.05 5.48
C VAL A 122 -9.26 8.91 5.33
N PHE A 123 -9.78 7.70 5.09
CA PHE A 123 -8.97 6.47 4.99
C PHE A 123 -7.82 6.59 3.98
N ARG A 124 -8.09 7.08 2.77
CA ARG A 124 -7.10 7.18 1.67
C ARG A 124 -5.87 8.05 1.97
N GLU A 125 -5.90 8.89 3.00
CA GLU A 125 -4.81 9.81 3.34
C GLU A 125 -3.86 9.23 4.39
N ARG A 126 -4.22 8.07 4.98
CA ARG A 126 -3.54 7.48 6.14
C ARG A 126 -2.23 6.78 5.83
N ALA A 127 -1.95 6.46 4.57
CA ALA A 127 -0.70 5.85 4.16
C ALA A 127 0.06 6.78 3.23
N GLY A 128 1.25 7.20 3.66
CA GLY A 128 2.21 7.82 2.77
C GLY A 128 3.62 7.57 3.21
N CYS A 129 4.55 7.64 2.27
CA CYS A 129 5.96 7.42 2.53
C CYS A 129 6.83 8.45 1.81
N ARG A 130 8.04 8.62 2.34
CA ARG A 130 9.10 9.46 1.78
C ARG A 130 10.34 8.63 1.54
N PHE A 131 11.17 9.09 0.63
CA PHE A 131 12.38 8.40 0.22
C PHE A 131 13.56 9.38 0.33
N GLY A 132 14.48 9.12 1.25
CA GLY A 132 15.70 9.91 1.43
C GLY A 132 15.57 11.17 2.30
N PRO A 133 16.71 11.73 2.75
CA PRO A 133 16.76 12.94 3.57
C PRO A 133 16.44 14.18 2.74
N GLY A 134 15.60 15.08 3.27
CA GLY A 134 15.30 16.38 2.64
C GLY A 134 14.26 16.35 1.52
N VAL A 135 13.68 15.18 1.20
CA VAL A 135 12.62 15.08 0.19
C VAL A 135 11.28 15.53 0.77
N SER A 136 10.78 16.66 0.24
CA SER A 136 9.48 17.23 0.60
C SER A 136 8.31 16.54 -0.10
N ALA A 137 8.56 15.80 -1.17
CA ALA A 137 7.55 15.01 -1.87
C ALA A 137 7.14 13.77 -1.05
N ARG A 138 5.83 13.62 -0.82
CA ARG A 138 5.23 12.47 -0.15
C ARG A 138 4.53 11.59 -1.20
N PHE A 139 4.86 10.33 -1.24
CA PHE A 139 4.10 9.35 -2.01
C PHE A 139 2.86 8.93 -1.25
N GLN A 140 1.72 8.90 -1.91
CA GLN A 140 0.43 8.57 -1.30
C GLN A 140 -0.22 7.40 -2.04
N PRO A 141 0.30 6.17 -1.87
CA PRO A 141 -0.18 5.02 -2.65
C PRO A 141 -1.64 4.69 -2.36
N LEU A 142 -2.09 4.82 -1.11
CA LEU A 142 -3.48 4.57 -0.73
C LEU A 142 -4.44 5.57 -1.38
N ARG A 143 -4.01 6.82 -1.55
CA ARG A 143 -4.78 7.84 -2.28
C ARG A 143 -4.96 7.44 -3.75
N ALA A 144 -3.90 6.99 -4.41
CA ALA A 144 -3.97 6.53 -5.79
C ALA A 144 -4.86 5.28 -5.95
N ILE A 145 -4.73 4.31 -5.04
CA ILE A 145 -5.54 3.09 -5.02
C ILE A 145 -7.02 3.43 -4.83
N CYS A 146 -7.37 4.23 -3.81
CA CYS A 146 -8.75 4.63 -3.56
C CYS A 146 -9.32 5.48 -4.70
N ALA A 147 -8.53 6.37 -5.29
CA ALA A 147 -8.95 7.16 -6.44
C ALA A 147 -9.28 6.27 -7.65
N ARG A 148 -8.50 5.21 -7.89
CA ARG A 148 -8.77 4.27 -8.97
C ARG A 148 -9.98 3.37 -8.68
N LEU A 149 -10.11 2.88 -7.45
CA LEU A 149 -11.17 1.94 -7.07
C LEU A 149 -12.54 2.63 -6.90
N PHE A 150 -12.57 3.84 -6.33
CA PHE A 150 -13.81 4.53 -5.97
C PHE A 150 -14.06 5.85 -6.72
N GLY A 151 -13.08 6.35 -7.48
CA GLY A 151 -13.15 7.66 -8.15
C GLY A 151 -13.51 7.62 -9.64
N ALA A 152 -13.74 8.82 -10.19
CA ALA A 152 -14.23 9.03 -11.56
C ALA A 152 -13.12 9.20 -12.63
N ALA A 153 -11.86 9.51 -12.25
CA ALA A 153 -10.75 9.73 -13.17
C ALA A 153 -9.44 9.12 -12.63
N SER A 154 -8.81 8.26 -13.44
CA SER A 154 -7.95 7.15 -13.02
C SER A 154 -6.45 7.40 -13.26
N SER A 155 -5.83 8.26 -12.46
CA SER A 155 -4.38 8.16 -12.26
C SER A 155 -4.13 7.01 -11.29
N GLY A 156 -3.73 5.85 -11.83
CA GLY A 156 -3.40 4.67 -11.03
C GLY A 156 -2.07 4.78 -10.29
N LEU A 157 -1.64 3.66 -9.72
CA LEU A 157 -0.34 3.56 -9.07
C LEU A 157 0.80 3.85 -10.04
N GLN A 158 0.69 3.47 -11.31
CA GLN A 158 1.74 3.74 -12.30
C GLN A 158 1.88 5.24 -12.62
N ALA A 159 0.76 5.97 -12.67
CA ALA A 159 0.77 7.42 -12.86
C ALA A 159 1.35 8.12 -11.63
N ALA A 160 0.86 7.77 -10.43
CA ALA A 160 1.36 8.31 -9.17
C ALA A 160 2.87 8.04 -8.97
N PHE A 161 3.35 6.89 -9.42
CA PHE A 161 4.78 6.57 -9.44
C PHE A 161 5.55 7.49 -10.39
N SER A 162 5.06 7.67 -11.61
CA SER A 162 5.72 8.51 -12.62
C SER A 162 5.78 9.98 -12.19
N ASP A 163 4.69 10.49 -11.60
CA ASP A 163 4.60 11.85 -11.06
C ASP A 163 5.59 12.10 -9.92
N TYR A 164 5.94 11.06 -9.15
CA TYR A 164 6.89 11.20 -8.04
C TYR A 164 8.34 11.37 -8.50
N PHE A 165 8.70 10.81 -9.66
CA PHE A 165 10.06 10.89 -10.24
C PHE A 165 10.23 12.00 -11.29
N SER A 166 9.15 12.73 -11.59
CA SER A 166 9.16 13.86 -12.54
C SER A 166 9.61 15.14 -11.85
#